data_AF-A0A9X4YD75-F1
#
_entry.id   AF-A0A9X4YD75-F1
#
_cell.length_a   1.000
_cell.length_b   1.000
_cell.length_c   1.000
_cell.angle_alpha   90.00
_cell.angle_beta   90.00
_cell.angle_gamma   90.00
#
_symmetry.space_group_name_H-M   'P 1'
#
loop_
_entity.id
_entity.type
_entity.pdbx_description
1 polymer ?
#
loop_
_entity_poly.entity_id
_entity_poly.type
_entity_poly.pdbx_seq_one_letter_code
_entity_poly.pdbx_strand_id
1 'polypeptide(L)'
;MIRERLRPLASQAKRTYVQLMLDVVGRSLEAISQVDDEVRGEVAVLPDGFLFSMQVMPKGPALFIRKQRDGSLQYLGGSVAQRPDLSIQFKHLHHAFLVLSFQEKTAQSFANDRMLVDGDLGYAVRMTRVLNRLETFILPRLVASRAVKEYPDNLGLPEKVFSAARIYLKVAMNFVDTVRSS
;
A
#
# COMPACT_ATOMS: atom_id res chain seq x y z
N MET A 1 21.98 19.41 -20.93
CA MET A 1 21.11 18.67 -21.88
C MET A 1 20.72 17.25 -21.45
N ILE A 2 21.59 16.43 -20.83
CA ILE A 2 21.22 15.04 -20.44
C ILE A 2 20.18 14.98 -19.29
N ARG A 3 20.25 15.92 -18.33
CA ARG A 3 19.33 15.99 -17.18
C ARG A 3 17.86 16.23 -17.54
N GLU A 4 17.55 16.83 -18.69
CA GLU A 4 16.17 17.14 -19.09
C GLU A 4 15.46 15.92 -19.72
N ARG A 5 16.19 15.04 -20.40
CA ARG A 5 15.63 13.78 -20.96
C ARG A 5 15.39 12.69 -19.91
N LEU A 6 16.11 12.71 -18.78
CA LEU A 6 15.96 11.70 -17.72
C LEU A 6 14.81 12.00 -16.74
N ARG A 7 14.43 13.28 -16.59
CA ARG A 7 13.30 13.72 -15.75
C ARG A 7 11.96 13.06 -16.11
N PRO A 8 11.53 12.97 -17.38
CA PRO A 8 10.27 12.31 -17.73
C PRO A 8 10.29 10.82 -17.43
N LEU A 9 11.42 10.14 -17.68
CA LEU A 9 11.58 8.71 -17.40
C LEU A 9 11.52 8.40 -15.89
N ALA A 10 12.24 9.18 -15.07
CA ALA A 10 12.19 9.03 -13.62
C ALA A 10 10.78 9.31 -13.05
N SER A 11 10.06 10.28 -13.62
CA SER A 11 8.69 10.58 -13.24
C SER A 11 7.71 9.47 -13.64
N GLN A 12 7.89 8.87 -14.81
CA GLN A 12 7.10 7.72 -15.26
C GLN A 12 7.37 6.49 -14.39
N ALA A 13 8.62 6.20 -14.08
CA ALA A 13 8.97 5.10 -13.17
C ALA A 13 8.32 5.26 -11.78
N LYS A 14 8.36 6.48 -11.21
CA LYS A 14 7.64 6.79 -9.96
C LYS A 14 6.14 6.56 -10.09
N ARG A 15 5.54 6.95 -11.22
CA ARG A 15 4.11 6.75 -11.48
C ARG A 15 3.76 5.27 -11.52
N THR A 16 4.52 4.48 -12.27
CA THR A 16 4.32 3.02 -12.36
C THR A 16 4.49 2.35 -11.02
N TYR A 17 5.52 2.74 -10.25
CA TYR A 17 5.72 2.23 -8.90
C TYR A 17 4.54 2.54 -7.97
N VAL A 18 4.08 3.79 -7.95
CA VAL A 18 2.92 4.20 -7.14
C VAL A 18 1.67 3.44 -7.55
N GLN A 19 1.43 3.27 -8.85
CA GLN A 19 0.29 2.51 -9.35
C GLN A 19 0.34 1.05 -8.91
N LEU A 20 1.48 0.38 -9.09
CA LEU A 20 1.70 -0.99 -8.64
C LEU A 20 1.48 -1.13 -7.13
N MET A 21 2.01 -0.19 -6.33
CA MET A 21 1.86 -0.24 -4.88
C MET A 21 0.41 -0.03 -4.44
N LEU A 22 -0.33 0.87 -5.08
CA LEU A 22 -1.76 1.03 -4.81
C LEU A 22 -2.55 -0.23 -5.18
N ASP A 23 -2.18 -0.88 -6.28
CA ASP A 23 -2.73 -2.17 -6.72
C ASP A 23 -2.47 -3.30 -5.71
N VAL A 24 -1.27 -3.32 -5.11
CA VAL A 24 -0.91 -4.26 -4.05
C VAL A 24 -1.73 -3.98 -2.80
N VAL A 25 -1.73 -2.72 -2.32
CA VAL A 25 -2.50 -2.31 -1.14
C VAL A 25 -3.98 -2.65 -1.31
N GLY A 26 -4.56 -2.37 -2.48
CA GLY A 26 -5.96 -2.68 -2.78
C GLY A 26 -6.29 -4.16 -2.63
N ARG A 27 -5.52 -5.02 -3.29
CA ARG A 27 -5.70 -6.49 -3.22
C ARG A 27 -5.45 -7.03 -1.81
N SER A 28 -4.46 -6.47 -1.11
CA SER A 28 -4.16 -6.91 0.24
C SER A 28 -5.24 -6.49 1.24
N LEU A 29 -5.86 -5.32 1.08
CA LEU A 29 -7.01 -4.88 1.90
C LEU A 29 -8.22 -5.78 1.69
N GLU A 30 -8.50 -6.15 0.44
CA GLU A 30 -9.53 -7.14 0.12
C GLU A 30 -9.25 -8.48 0.80
N ALA A 31 -8.04 -9.02 0.65
CA ALA A 31 -7.65 -10.30 1.26
C ALA A 31 -7.71 -10.28 2.80
N ILE A 32 -7.15 -9.25 3.44
CA ILE A 32 -7.08 -9.18 4.91
C ILE A 32 -8.46 -9.04 5.54
N SER A 33 -9.39 -8.35 4.89
CA SER A 33 -10.79 -8.24 5.36
C SER A 33 -11.50 -9.59 5.45
N GLN A 34 -11.03 -10.59 4.71
CA GLN A 34 -11.62 -11.92 4.71
C GLN A 34 -10.96 -12.88 5.69
N VAL A 35 -9.80 -12.56 6.26
CA VAL A 35 -9.01 -13.51 7.08
C VAL A 35 -8.69 -13.00 8.48
N ASP A 36 -8.71 -11.69 8.72
CA ASP A 36 -8.32 -11.08 9.99
C ASP A 36 -9.53 -10.50 10.73
N ASP A 37 -9.81 -11.02 11.92
CA ASP A 37 -10.99 -10.65 12.71
C ASP A 37 -10.90 -9.21 13.27
N GLU A 38 -9.68 -8.70 13.49
CA GLU A 38 -9.46 -7.31 13.93
C GLU A 38 -9.84 -6.33 12.80
N VAL A 39 -9.42 -6.62 11.56
CA VAL A 39 -9.85 -5.86 10.37
C VAL A 39 -11.36 -5.96 10.18
N ARG A 40 -11.96 -7.15 10.31
CA ARG A 40 -13.42 -7.31 10.22
C ARG A 40 -14.15 -6.46 11.24
N GLY A 41 -13.64 -6.39 12.49
CA GLY A 41 -14.21 -5.54 13.53
C GLY A 41 -14.16 -4.04 13.19
N GLU A 42 -13.04 -3.56 12.63
CA GLU A 42 -12.90 -2.17 12.20
C GLU A 42 -13.78 -1.86 10.96
N VAL A 43 -13.92 -2.80 10.03
CA VAL A 43 -14.73 -2.65 8.81
C VAL A 43 -16.24 -2.77 9.07
N ALA A 44 -16.66 -3.55 10.07
CA ALA A 44 -18.08 -3.77 10.39
C ALA A 44 -18.84 -2.47 10.73
N VAL A 45 -18.14 -1.47 11.26
CA VAL A 45 -18.71 -0.16 11.63
C VAL A 45 -18.99 0.71 10.40
N LEU A 46 -18.32 0.44 9.27
CA LEU A 46 -18.51 1.20 8.04
C LEU A 46 -19.89 0.88 7.43
N PRO A 47 -20.58 1.84 6.79
CA PRO A 47 -21.85 1.57 6.09
C PRO A 47 -21.70 0.54 4.97
N ASP A 48 -22.77 -0.18 4.65
CA ASP A 48 -22.78 -1.05 3.47
C ASP A 48 -22.67 -0.23 2.19
N GLY A 49 -21.84 -0.70 1.26
CA GLY A 49 -21.54 0.03 0.03
C GLY A 49 -20.55 1.18 0.20
N PHE A 50 -20.00 1.39 1.41
CA PHE A 50 -19.00 2.43 1.69
C PHE A 50 -17.83 2.35 0.71
N LEU A 51 -17.57 3.45 0.03
CA LEU A 51 -16.56 3.57 -1.01
C LEU A 51 -15.35 4.37 -0.47
N PHE A 52 -14.27 3.65 -0.21
CA PHE A 52 -12.98 4.20 0.16
C PHE A 52 -12.08 4.37 -1.06
N SER A 53 -11.24 5.41 -1.06
CA SER A 53 -10.23 5.61 -2.09
C SER A 53 -8.91 6.16 -1.53
N MET A 54 -7.81 5.80 -2.20
CA MET A 54 -6.55 6.51 -2.08
C MET A 54 -6.10 6.93 -3.47
N GLN A 55 -5.82 8.22 -3.68
CA GLN A 55 -5.56 8.76 -5.01
C GLN A 55 -4.46 9.82 -5.02
N VAL A 56 -3.83 9.98 -6.17
CA VAL A 56 -2.84 11.04 -6.43
C VAL A 56 -3.46 12.11 -7.30
N MET A 57 -3.47 13.34 -6.81
CA MET A 57 -4.00 14.49 -7.55
C MET A 57 -3.05 14.95 -8.67
N PRO A 58 -3.58 15.60 -9.73
CA PRO A 58 -5.00 15.74 -10.06
C PRO A 58 -5.57 14.57 -10.89
N LYS A 59 -4.72 13.84 -11.62
CA LYS A 59 -5.08 12.69 -12.48
C LYS A 59 -4.01 11.59 -12.40
N GLY A 60 -3.60 11.26 -11.19
CA GLY A 60 -2.59 10.26 -10.91
C GLY A 60 -3.19 8.88 -10.65
N PRO A 61 -2.34 7.92 -10.25
CA PRO A 61 -2.79 6.59 -9.83
C PRO A 61 -3.76 6.66 -8.65
N ALA A 62 -4.68 5.71 -8.59
CA ALA A 62 -5.66 5.59 -7.52
C ALA A 62 -5.95 4.12 -7.22
N LEU A 63 -6.50 3.86 -6.04
CA LEU A 63 -7.20 2.63 -5.68
C LEU A 63 -8.59 3.00 -5.15
N PHE A 64 -9.55 2.12 -5.41
CA PHE A 64 -10.91 2.20 -4.90
C PHE A 64 -11.31 0.87 -4.27
N ILE A 65 -11.95 0.94 -3.11
CA ILE A 65 -12.40 -0.22 -2.35
C ILE A 65 -13.83 0.01 -1.91
N ARG A 66 -14.66 -1.01 -2.05
CA ARG A 66 -16.05 -0.99 -1.59
C ARG A 66 -16.28 -2.00 -0.50
N LYS A 67 -16.92 -1.57 0.60
CA LYS A 67 -17.48 -2.50 1.60
C LYS A 67 -18.67 -3.24 1.01
N GLN A 68 -18.61 -4.56 1.05
CA GLN A 68 -19.70 -5.46 0.69
C GLN A 68 -20.63 -5.69 1.88
N ARG A 69 -21.83 -6.21 1.59
CA ARG A 69 -22.83 -6.53 2.62
C ARG A 69 -22.43 -7.68 3.52
N ASP A 70 -21.53 -8.55 3.08
CA ASP A 70 -20.96 -9.64 3.89
C ASP A 70 -19.86 -9.17 4.85
N GLY A 71 -19.56 -7.86 4.87
CA GLY A 71 -18.52 -7.26 5.70
C GLY A 71 -17.12 -7.31 5.08
N SER A 72 -16.94 -7.92 3.91
CA SER A 72 -15.66 -7.92 3.19
C SER A 72 -15.42 -6.61 2.44
N LEU A 73 -14.16 -6.34 2.15
CA LEU A 73 -13.73 -5.26 1.26
C LEU A 73 -13.50 -5.84 -0.14
N GLN A 74 -14.02 -5.17 -1.18
CA GLN A 74 -13.77 -5.52 -2.58
C GLN A 74 -12.88 -4.48 -3.25
N TYR A 75 -11.81 -4.90 -3.91
CA TYR A 75 -10.96 -3.99 -4.69
C TYR A 75 -11.59 -3.72 -6.07
N LEU A 76 -11.77 -2.44 -6.41
CA LEU A 76 -12.42 -1.99 -7.65
C LEU A 76 -11.44 -1.48 -8.71
N GLY A 77 -10.13 -1.53 -8.46
CA GLY A 77 -9.13 -0.97 -9.37
C GLY A 77 -8.88 0.52 -9.16
N GLY A 78 -8.38 1.17 -10.21
CA GLY A 78 -7.93 2.57 -10.16
C GLY A 78 -8.89 3.64 -10.68
N SER A 79 -10.14 3.27 -11.00
CA SER A 79 -11.16 4.24 -11.42
C SER A 79 -12.56 3.73 -11.13
N VAL A 80 -13.41 4.60 -10.57
CA VAL A 80 -14.82 4.35 -10.30
C VAL A 80 -15.62 5.60 -10.64
N ALA A 81 -16.84 5.45 -11.16
CA ALA A 81 -17.71 6.57 -11.54
C ALA A 81 -18.35 7.30 -10.35
N GLN A 82 -18.54 6.59 -9.24
CA GLN A 82 -19.13 7.11 -8.00
C GLN A 82 -18.09 7.89 -7.18
N ARG A 83 -18.51 8.99 -6.55
CA ARG A 83 -17.68 9.72 -5.59
C ARG A 83 -17.44 8.86 -4.33
N PRO A 84 -16.20 8.73 -3.84
CA PRO A 84 -15.91 8.01 -2.61
C PRO A 84 -16.51 8.73 -1.38
N ASP A 85 -16.95 7.95 -0.40
CA ASP A 85 -17.41 8.42 0.91
C ASP A 85 -16.22 8.88 1.78
N LEU A 86 -15.05 8.27 1.55
CA LEU A 86 -13.78 8.66 2.16
C LEU A 86 -12.64 8.57 1.14
N SER A 87 -11.87 9.63 1.02
CA SER A 87 -10.73 9.72 0.10
C SER A 87 -9.49 10.27 0.78
N ILE A 88 -8.39 9.52 0.73
CA ILE A 88 -7.05 10.00 1.07
C ILE A 88 -6.36 10.41 -0.22
N GLN A 89 -6.05 11.70 -0.35
CA GLN A 89 -5.54 12.28 -1.59
C GLN A 89 -4.13 12.83 -1.40
N PHE A 90 -3.15 12.27 -2.10
CA PHE A 90 -1.82 12.86 -2.17
C PHE A 90 -1.82 14.03 -3.15
N LYS A 91 -1.37 15.21 -2.70
CA LYS A 91 -1.35 16.43 -3.54
C LYS A 91 -0.41 16.30 -4.75
N HIS A 92 0.61 15.45 -4.63
CA HIS A 92 1.62 15.26 -5.66
C HIS A 92 2.12 13.81 -5.68
N LEU A 93 2.49 13.33 -6.88
CA LEU A 93 3.01 11.97 -7.10
C LEU A 93 4.26 11.68 -6.23
N HIS A 94 5.09 12.68 -5.99
CA HIS A 94 6.26 12.52 -5.15
C HIS A 94 5.91 12.17 -3.70
N HIS A 95 4.85 12.76 -3.15
CA HIS A 95 4.42 12.48 -1.77
C HIS A 95 3.83 11.08 -1.64
N ALA A 96 3.02 10.67 -2.63
CA ALA A 96 2.55 9.30 -2.72
C ALA A 96 3.72 8.30 -2.80
N PHE A 97 4.72 8.61 -3.62
CA PHE A 97 5.92 7.79 -3.73
C PHE A 97 6.68 7.69 -2.39
N LEU A 98 6.88 8.79 -1.67
CA LEU A 98 7.57 8.76 -0.37
C LEU A 98 6.85 7.86 0.64
N VAL A 99 5.52 7.96 0.73
CA VAL A 99 4.74 7.14 1.67
C VAL A 99 4.68 5.68 1.23
N LEU A 100 4.32 5.41 -0.03
CA LEU A 100 4.19 4.04 -0.54
C LEU A 100 5.51 3.29 -0.69
N SER A 101 6.65 4.01 -0.75
CA SER A 101 8.00 3.42 -0.66
C SER A 101 8.57 3.39 0.76
N PHE A 102 7.73 3.70 1.77
CA PHE A 102 8.09 3.70 3.20
C PHE A 102 9.25 4.63 3.56
N GLN A 103 9.49 5.70 2.78
CA GLN A 103 10.47 6.75 3.08
C GLN A 103 9.91 7.84 4.00
N GLU A 104 8.59 7.99 4.04
CA GLU A 104 7.88 8.92 4.91
C GLU A 104 6.68 8.23 5.56
N LYS A 105 6.43 8.52 6.83
CA LYS A 105 5.27 8.00 7.54
C LYS A 105 3.99 8.74 7.11
N THR A 106 2.87 8.03 7.04
CA THR A 106 1.56 8.62 6.70
C THR A 106 1.21 9.82 7.58
N ALA A 107 1.41 9.72 8.90
CA ALA A 107 1.15 10.81 9.83
C ALA A 107 2.05 12.06 9.59
N GLN A 108 3.31 11.84 9.22
CA GLN A 108 4.24 12.94 8.89
C GLN A 108 3.83 13.62 7.58
N SER A 109 3.43 12.85 6.58
CA SER A 109 2.97 13.38 5.30
C SER A 109 1.66 14.16 5.44
N PHE A 110 0.75 13.73 6.32
CA PHE A 110 -0.44 14.49 6.70
C PHE A 110 -0.08 15.81 7.43
N ALA A 111 0.80 15.76 8.44
CA ALA A 111 1.23 16.94 9.19
C ALA A 111 1.97 17.98 8.32
N ASN A 112 2.70 17.51 7.30
CA ASN A 112 3.39 18.35 6.32
C ASN A 112 2.46 18.87 5.20
N ASP A 113 1.14 18.68 5.31
CA ASP A 113 0.15 19.15 4.33
C ASP A 113 0.37 18.55 2.92
N ARG A 114 0.93 17.33 2.84
CA ARG A 114 1.25 16.63 1.58
C ARG A 114 0.13 15.72 1.09
N MET A 115 -0.80 15.38 1.98
CA MET A 115 -2.03 14.67 1.68
C MET A 115 -3.24 15.34 2.32
N LEU A 116 -4.41 15.03 1.79
CA LEU A 116 -5.71 15.52 2.23
C LEU A 116 -6.59 14.32 2.57
N VAL A 117 -7.52 14.51 3.49
CA VAL A 117 -8.57 13.53 3.79
C VAL A 117 -9.90 14.22 3.52
N ASP A 118 -10.68 13.67 2.59
CA ASP A 118 -12.04 14.11 2.26
C ASP A 118 -13.02 13.03 2.73
N GLY A 119 -13.96 13.38 3.62
CA GLY A 119 -14.90 12.46 4.25
C GLY A 119 -14.94 12.60 5.77
N ASP A 120 -15.59 11.63 6.43
CA ASP A 120 -15.69 11.59 7.90
C ASP A 120 -14.37 11.17 8.56
N LEU A 121 -13.92 11.95 9.56
CA LEU A 121 -12.67 11.71 10.27
C LEU A 121 -12.69 10.41 11.08
N GLY A 122 -13.85 10.04 11.64
CA GLY A 122 -14.03 8.77 12.34
C GLY A 122 -13.75 7.60 11.41
N TYR A 123 -14.33 7.61 10.20
CA TYR A 123 -14.02 6.59 9.18
C TYR A 123 -12.55 6.63 8.75
N ALA A 124 -11.93 7.81 8.65
CA ALA A 124 -10.51 7.93 8.33
C ALA A 124 -9.60 7.24 9.37
N VAL A 125 -9.90 7.41 10.67
CA VAL A 125 -9.17 6.76 11.75
C VAL A 125 -9.31 5.23 11.67
N ARG A 126 -10.52 4.74 11.39
CA ARG A 126 -10.80 3.30 11.23
C ARG A 126 -10.01 2.70 10.06
N MET A 127 -10.08 3.34 8.89
CA MET A 127 -9.32 2.91 7.71
C MET A 127 -7.80 2.95 7.96
N THR A 128 -7.32 3.94 8.72
CA THR A 128 -5.89 4.00 9.10
C THR A 128 -5.49 2.81 9.97
N ARG A 129 -6.35 2.34 10.88
CA ARG A 129 -6.08 1.13 11.68
C ARG A 129 -6.04 -0.12 10.82
N VAL A 130 -6.96 -0.25 9.86
CA VAL A 130 -6.96 -1.35 8.89
C VAL A 130 -5.66 -1.35 8.07
N LEU A 131 -5.22 -0.18 7.58
CA LEU A 131 -3.95 -0.03 6.87
C LEU A 131 -2.74 -0.37 7.76
N ASN A 132 -2.71 0.08 9.02
CA ASN A 132 -1.63 -0.26 9.95
C ASN A 132 -1.59 -1.76 10.25
N ARG A 133 -2.75 -2.41 10.38
CA ARG A 133 -2.85 -3.87 10.54
C ARG A 133 -2.31 -4.58 9.32
N LEU A 134 -2.66 -4.09 8.13
CA LEU A 134 -2.17 -4.61 6.86
C LEU A 134 -0.64 -4.51 6.73
N GLU A 135 -0.03 -3.41 7.19
CA GLU A 135 1.43 -3.24 7.17
C GLU A 135 2.16 -4.38 7.89
N THR A 136 1.56 -4.98 8.94
CA THR A 136 2.16 -6.12 9.64
C THR A 136 2.29 -7.38 8.78
N PHE A 137 1.44 -7.54 7.76
CA PHE A 137 1.42 -8.70 6.86
C PHE A 137 2.18 -8.46 5.55
N ILE A 138 2.13 -7.22 5.02
CA ILE A 138 2.84 -6.84 3.78
C ILE A 138 4.33 -6.58 4.03
N LEU A 139 4.73 -6.31 5.28
CA LEU A 139 6.13 -6.08 5.65
C LEU A 139 6.85 -7.30 6.27
N PRO A 140 6.89 -8.51 5.68
CA PRO A 140 7.80 -9.54 6.16
C PRO A 140 9.25 -9.14 5.83
N ARG A 141 10.00 -8.80 6.88
CA ARG A 141 11.48 -8.71 6.95
C ARG A 141 12.25 -7.70 6.07
N LEU A 142 11.68 -7.08 5.03
CA LEU A 142 12.44 -6.13 4.19
C LEU A 142 12.47 -4.68 4.73
N VAL A 143 11.55 -4.30 5.62
CA VAL A 143 11.44 -2.92 6.15
C VAL A 143 11.64 -2.86 7.68
N ALA A 144 11.87 -4.00 8.35
CA ALA A 144 12.16 -4.04 9.78
C ALA A 144 13.40 -3.19 10.16
N SER A 145 14.35 -2.97 9.24
CA SER A 145 15.50 -2.08 9.46
C SER A 145 15.22 -0.59 9.20
N ARG A 146 14.15 -0.23 8.49
CA ARG A 146 13.77 1.18 8.21
C ARG A 146 12.58 1.67 9.04
N ALA A 147 11.77 0.78 9.61
CA ALA A 147 10.58 1.11 10.39
C ALA A 147 10.73 0.92 11.91
N VAL A 148 11.79 0.27 12.39
CA VAL A 148 11.98 0.00 13.83
C VAL A 148 13.11 0.88 14.37
N LYS A 149 12.86 1.54 15.52
CA LYS A 149 13.79 2.48 16.15
C LYS A 149 15.01 1.79 16.79
N GLU A 150 14.97 0.47 16.96
CA GLU A 150 16.08 -0.38 17.45
C GLU A 150 15.87 -1.84 17.04
N TYR A 151 16.92 -2.51 16.54
CA TYR A 151 16.94 -3.95 16.24
C TYR A 151 17.90 -4.62 17.23
N PRO A 152 17.53 -5.74 17.88
CA PRO A 152 18.39 -6.35 18.90
C PRO A 152 19.66 -6.94 18.27
N ASP A 153 20.83 -6.49 18.76
CA ASP A 153 22.16 -6.69 18.17
C ASP A 153 22.71 -8.12 18.22
N ASN A 154 22.00 -9.08 18.80
CA ASN A 154 22.55 -10.42 19.02
C ASN A 154 21.68 -11.49 18.37
N LEU A 155 21.99 -11.90 17.14
CA LEU A 155 21.63 -13.24 16.62
C LEU A 155 22.56 -13.64 15.45
N GLY A 156 23.28 -14.75 15.64
CA GLY A 156 24.40 -15.24 14.82
C GLY A 156 24.12 -15.48 13.33
N LEU A 157 25.14 -15.15 12.53
CA LEU A 157 25.10 -14.94 11.08
C LEU A 157 25.20 -16.16 10.12
N PRO A 158 25.71 -17.37 10.44
CA PRO A 158 26.03 -18.32 9.36
C PRO A 158 24.83 -19.08 8.76
N GLU A 159 23.90 -19.57 9.58
CA GLU A 159 22.85 -20.51 9.11
C GLU A 159 21.69 -19.82 8.37
N LYS A 160 21.50 -18.51 8.60
CA LYS A 160 20.40 -17.73 7.98
C LYS A 160 20.66 -17.34 6.53
N VAL A 161 21.91 -17.09 6.14
CA VAL A 161 22.23 -16.56 4.80
C VAL A 161 21.99 -17.62 3.73
N PHE A 162 22.40 -18.87 3.97
CA PHE A 162 22.21 -19.97 3.02
C PHE A 162 20.73 -20.32 2.83
N SER A 163 19.97 -20.30 3.93
CA SER A 163 18.54 -20.62 3.94
C SER A 163 17.73 -19.53 3.24
N ALA A 164 18.05 -18.26 3.46
CA ALA A 164 17.39 -17.13 2.81
C ALA A 164 17.71 -17.08 1.31
N ALA A 165 18.97 -17.28 0.91
CA ALA A 165 19.37 -17.29 -0.50
C ALA A 165 18.64 -18.37 -1.30
N ARG A 166 18.47 -19.56 -0.73
CA ARG A 166 17.73 -20.67 -1.37
C ARG A 166 16.26 -20.34 -1.61
N ILE A 167 15.62 -19.62 -0.69
CA ILE A 167 14.22 -19.23 -0.78
C ILE A 167 14.04 -18.14 -1.84
N TYR A 168 14.92 -17.13 -1.85
CA TYR A 168 14.89 -16.08 -2.88
C TYR A 168 15.17 -16.63 -4.29
N LEU A 169 16.09 -17.59 -4.43
CA LEU A 169 16.37 -18.24 -5.71
C LEU A 169 15.16 -19.06 -6.22
N LYS A 170 14.45 -19.74 -5.31
CA LYS A 170 13.23 -20.51 -5.65
C LYS A 170 12.08 -19.62 -6.10
N VAL A 171 11.90 -18.46 -5.46
CA VAL A 171 10.88 -17.49 -5.83
C VAL A 171 11.21 -16.83 -7.18
N ALA A 172 12.48 -16.51 -7.43
CA ALA A 172 12.91 -15.94 -8.71
C ALA A 172 12.76 -16.93 -9.88
N MET A 173 13.11 -18.20 -9.69
CA MET A 173 12.97 -19.22 -10.75
C MET A 173 11.50 -19.52 -11.07
N ASN A 174 10.63 -19.62 -10.06
CA ASN A 174 9.18 -19.81 -10.28
C ASN A 174 8.54 -18.65 -11.05
N PHE A 175 9.06 -17.43 -10.89
CA PHE A 175 8.57 -16.26 -11.62
C PHE A 175 8.98 -16.30 -13.11
N VAL A 176 10.18 -16.82 -13.41
CA VAL A 176 10.67 -16.98 -14.79
C VAL A 176 9.94 -18.10 -15.53
N ASP A 177 9.62 -19.21 -14.86
CA ASP A 177 8.88 -20.33 -15.47
C ASP A 177 7.41 -19.96 -15.76
N THR A 178 6.79 -19.12 -14.91
CA THR A 178 5.42 -18.64 -15.14
C THR A 178 5.34 -17.70 -16.34
N VAL A 179 6.36 -16.87 -16.56
CA VAL A 179 6.44 -15.95 -17.73
C VAL A 179 6.82 -16.68 -19.03
N ARG A 180 7.44 -17.86 -18.95
CA ARG A 180 7.73 -18.71 -20.13
C ARG A 180 6.56 -19.59 -20.57
N SER A 181 5.52 -19.70 -19.76
CA SER A 181 4.36 -20.59 -19.97
C SER A 181 3.08 -19.85 -20.39
N SER A 182 3.17 -18.54 -20.69
CA SER A 182 2.07 -17.69 -21.17
C SER A 182 2.41 -17.05 -22.51
#